data_AF-A0A429QZY9-F1
#
_entry.id   AF-A0A429QZY9-F1
#
_cell.length_a   1.000
_cell.length_b   1.000
_cell.length_c   1.000
_cell.angle_alpha   90.00
_cell.angle_beta   90.00
_cell.angle_gamma   90.00
#
_symmetry.space_group_name_H-M   'P 1'
#
loop_
_entity.id
_entity.type
_entity.pdbx_description
1 polymer ?
#
loop_
_entity_poly.entity_id
_entity_poly.type
_entity_poly.pdbx_seq_one_letter_code
_entity_poly.pdbx_strand_id
1 'polypeptide(L)'
;MYPEKAERRPDPEGCLTAAIRIPVRIVVLIVVVPVRLVWDALALCGGFLGRVLLRPLGRAFGWFHEHVLAPVGRGIARMAEAVATAAWWLCKAVLYWPWLGLWRYVVVPLAVHLIAAPAAWLYRTVLTPLGRGLARGAAWLYSRLLAPLGRGTRLTLWAVLVWPWTALWRYVVVPLASGAYRYVLTPLGHALTWMGRGLAWLGKGLAAGLMWVGKGLVTGLMWLGKVLVVIPAVFLYRWVLAPVGRVLAVIGREIGDALVVAWRVAGYLSLAVGRALKWLAWNLLGRPLRWFYREVCTPVGHVVRDALWRPAKKVAVETGRAVRAALASARETVRRARRDAWHALVGGERQPEPVNAIRGQARNLGGAAPQQTLPGMVAEAEISPHKRG
;
A
#
# COMPACT_ATOMS: atom_id res chain seq x y z
N MET A 1 -1.03 -73.70 -2.68
CA MET A 1 -0.08 -72.98 -1.81
C MET A 1 -0.51 -71.52 -1.75
N TYR A 2 -1.43 -71.19 -0.85
CA TYR A 2 -1.82 -69.81 -0.52
C TYR A 2 -1.42 -69.59 0.95
N PRO A 3 -0.70 -68.51 1.30
CA PRO A 3 -0.28 -68.28 2.66
C PRO A 3 -1.49 -67.94 3.53
N GLU A 4 -1.73 -68.79 4.52
CA GLU A 4 -2.72 -68.62 5.57
C GLU A 4 -2.43 -67.30 6.31
N LYS A 5 -3.36 -66.34 6.22
CA LYS A 5 -3.27 -65.11 7.01
C LYS A 5 -3.47 -65.50 8.46
N ALA A 6 -2.39 -65.46 9.24
CA ALA A 6 -2.43 -65.56 10.69
C ALA A 6 -3.43 -64.52 11.24
N GLU A 7 -4.58 -64.99 11.71
CA GLU A 7 -5.49 -64.20 12.53
C GLU A 7 -4.74 -63.80 13.80
N ARG A 8 -4.38 -62.51 13.90
CA ARG A 8 -3.96 -61.91 15.17
C ARG A 8 -5.15 -62.02 16.13
N ARG A 9 -5.03 -62.91 17.12
CA ARG A 9 -5.89 -62.87 18.31
C ARG A 9 -5.85 -61.45 18.87
N PRO A 10 -6.99 -60.83 19.16
CA PRO A 10 -6.99 -59.62 19.97
C PRO A 10 -6.45 -60.01 21.34
N ASP A 11 -5.35 -59.37 21.76
CA ASP A 11 -4.88 -59.44 23.14
C ASP A 11 -6.05 -59.14 24.08
N PRO A 12 -6.12 -59.79 25.26
CA PRO A 12 -7.14 -59.46 26.25
C PRO A 12 -6.91 -58.03 26.72
N GLU A 13 -7.55 -57.07 26.05
CA GLU A 13 -7.66 -55.68 26.50
C GLU A 13 -8.21 -55.74 27.93
N GLY A 14 -7.32 -55.55 28.90
CA GLY A 14 -7.65 -55.70 30.31
C GLY A 14 -8.90 -54.88 30.65
N CYS A 15 -9.72 -55.40 31.55
CA CYS A 15 -10.98 -54.77 32.00
C CYS A 15 -10.86 -53.28 32.33
N LEU A 16 -9.66 -52.77 32.61
CA LEU A 16 -9.36 -51.35 32.81
C LEU A 16 -9.61 -50.51 31.55
N THR A 17 -9.20 -50.98 30.37
CA THR A 17 -9.40 -50.28 29.09
C THR A 17 -10.89 -50.25 28.73
N ALA A 18 -11.61 -51.35 28.94
CA ALA A 18 -13.06 -51.39 28.75
C ALA A 18 -13.81 -50.50 29.76
N ALA A 19 -13.44 -50.55 31.04
CA ALA A 19 -14.04 -49.73 32.10
C ALA A 19 -13.81 -48.22 31.92
N ILE A 20 -12.71 -47.81 31.29
CA ILE A 20 -12.45 -46.40 30.95
C ILE A 20 -13.16 -46.00 29.64
N ARG A 21 -13.23 -46.91 28.66
CA ARG A 21 -13.79 -46.60 27.33
C ARG A 21 -15.30 -46.50 27.31
N ILE A 22 -15.99 -47.25 28.18
CA ILE A 22 -17.45 -47.20 28.34
C ILE A 22 -17.94 -45.79 28.78
N PRO A 23 -17.46 -45.21 29.90
CA PRO A 23 -17.88 -43.88 30.32
C PRO A 23 -17.44 -42.78 29.34
N VAL A 24 -16.26 -42.91 28.72
CA VAL A 24 -15.82 -41.97 27.67
C VAL A 24 -16.75 -42.03 26.47
N ARG A 25 -17.15 -43.22 26.01
CA ARG A 25 -18.14 -43.35 24.93
C ARG A 25 -19.48 -42.73 25.32
N ILE A 26 -19.95 -42.93 26.55
CA ILE A 26 -21.20 -42.34 27.03
C ILE A 26 -21.13 -40.81 27.03
N VAL A 27 -20.05 -40.22 27.52
CA VAL A 27 -19.85 -38.76 27.54
C VAL A 27 -19.73 -38.21 26.11
N VAL A 28 -18.95 -38.86 25.25
CA VAL A 28 -18.83 -38.48 23.84
C VAL A 28 -20.19 -38.58 23.15
N LEU A 29 -20.99 -39.60 23.42
CA LEU A 29 -22.30 -39.77 22.80
C LEU A 29 -23.30 -38.71 23.33
N ILE A 30 -23.32 -38.44 24.63
CA ILE A 30 -24.17 -37.41 25.25
C ILE A 30 -23.80 -36.01 24.76
N VAL A 31 -22.53 -35.72 24.46
CA VAL A 31 -22.11 -34.38 24.02
C VAL A 31 -22.13 -34.25 22.50
N VAL A 32 -21.55 -35.20 21.78
CA VAL A 32 -21.36 -35.11 20.33
C VAL A 32 -22.68 -35.32 19.60
N VAL A 33 -23.56 -36.24 20.04
CA VAL A 33 -24.82 -36.48 19.34
C VAL A 33 -25.71 -35.25 19.31
N PRO A 34 -26.00 -34.55 20.43
CA PRO A 34 -26.83 -33.34 20.36
C PRO A 34 -26.14 -32.20 19.63
N VAL A 35 -24.81 -32.04 19.75
CA VAL A 35 -24.06 -31.04 18.95
C VAL A 35 -24.21 -31.31 17.46
N ARG A 36 -24.14 -32.58 17.05
CA ARG A 36 -24.26 -33.02 15.65
C ARG A 36 -25.71 -32.89 15.16
N LEU A 37 -26.69 -33.18 16.02
CA LEU A 37 -28.10 -32.96 15.72
C LEU A 37 -28.43 -31.47 15.51
N VAL A 38 -27.83 -30.60 16.33
CA VAL A 38 -27.95 -29.14 16.18
C VAL A 38 -27.26 -28.67 14.89
N TRP A 39 -26.12 -29.26 14.54
CA TRP A 39 -25.42 -28.96 13.29
C TRP A 39 -26.23 -29.40 12.07
N ASP A 40 -26.80 -30.61 12.09
CA ASP A 40 -27.64 -31.13 11.02
C ASP A 40 -28.94 -30.32 10.90
N ALA A 41 -29.54 -29.91 12.02
CA ALA A 41 -30.72 -29.02 12.02
C ALA A 41 -30.39 -27.62 11.46
N LEU A 42 -29.23 -27.05 11.79
CA LEU A 42 -28.76 -25.78 11.22
C LEU A 42 -28.45 -25.88 9.73
N ALA A 43 -27.81 -26.98 9.30
CA ALA A 43 -27.53 -27.23 7.90
C ALA A 43 -28.83 -27.43 7.10
N LEU A 44 -29.82 -28.10 7.68
CA LEU A 44 -31.16 -28.27 7.10
C LEU A 44 -31.91 -26.94 7.02
N CYS A 45 -31.90 -26.13 8.08
CA CYS A 45 -32.48 -24.78 8.06
C CYS A 45 -31.78 -23.87 7.04
N GLY A 46 -30.46 -23.91 6.95
CA GLY A 46 -29.68 -23.15 5.94
C GLY A 46 -30.00 -23.60 4.51
N GLY A 47 -30.11 -24.92 4.29
CA GLY A 47 -30.48 -25.49 2.99
C GLY A 47 -31.94 -25.25 2.62
N PHE A 48 -32.84 -25.15 3.60
CA PHE A 48 -34.24 -24.80 3.39
C PHE A 48 -34.39 -23.31 3.10
N LEU A 49 -33.72 -22.44 3.87
CA LEU A 49 -33.67 -20.99 3.64
C LEU A 49 -33.05 -20.65 2.26
N GLY A 50 -32.01 -21.38 1.87
CA GLY A 50 -31.39 -21.30 0.56
C GLY A 50 -32.35 -21.66 -0.59
N ARG A 51 -33.12 -22.74 -0.42
CA ARG A 51 -34.02 -23.24 -1.47
C ARG A 51 -35.35 -22.51 -1.54
N VAL A 52 -35.94 -22.16 -0.40
CA VAL A 52 -37.28 -21.59 -0.29
C VAL A 52 -37.27 -20.07 -0.35
N LEU A 53 -36.22 -19.41 0.13
CA LEU A 53 -36.16 -17.95 0.15
C LEU A 53 -35.12 -17.41 -0.82
N LEU A 54 -33.85 -17.81 -0.71
CA LEU A 54 -32.76 -17.17 -1.47
C LEU A 54 -32.80 -17.48 -2.96
N ARG A 55 -33.14 -18.71 -3.36
CA ARG A 55 -33.28 -19.08 -4.79
C ARG A 55 -34.42 -18.37 -5.52
N PRO A 56 -35.66 -18.31 -5.01
CA PRO A 56 -36.73 -17.57 -5.67
C PRO A 56 -36.49 -16.06 -5.62
N LEU A 57 -35.96 -15.52 -4.51
CA LEU A 57 -35.63 -14.11 -4.42
C LEU A 57 -34.51 -13.73 -5.41
N GLY A 58 -33.48 -14.56 -5.54
CA GLY A 58 -32.39 -14.37 -6.51
C GLY A 58 -32.88 -14.43 -7.96
N ARG A 59 -33.81 -15.34 -8.28
CA ARG A 59 -34.44 -15.39 -9.62
C ARG A 59 -35.37 -14.21 -9.88
N ALA A 60 -36.15 -13.78 -8.90
CA ALA A 60 -37.00 -12.60 -9.02
C ALA A 60 -36.15 -11.33 -9.22
N PHE A 61 -35.02 -11.22 -8.51
CA PHE A 61 -34.10 -10.10 -8.64
C PHE A 61 -33.36 -10.12 -9.99
N GLY A 62 -32.92 -11.29 -10.46
CA GLY A 62 -32.35 -11.46 -11.79
C GLY A 62 -33.34 -11.11 -12.90
N TRP A 63 -34.58 -11.61 -12.80
CA TRP A 63 -35.65 -11.28 -13.73
C TRP A 63 -35.95 -9.79 -13.74
N PHE A 64 -36.08 -9.15 -12.57
CA PHE A 64 -36.31 -7.71 -12.45
C PHE A 64 -35.14 -6.89 -13.01
N HIS A 65 -33.90 -7.32 -12.77
CA HIS A 65 -32.72 -6.69 -13.33
C HIS A 65 -32.71 -6.78 -14.87
N GLU A 66 -33.00 -7.95 -15.44
CA GLU A 66 -32.98 -8.17 -16.89
C GLU A 66 -34.17 -7.54 -17.62
N HIS A 67 -35.37 -7.60 -17.05
CA HIS A 67 -36.60 -7.12 -17.68
C HIS A 67 -36.91 -5.65 -17.39
N VAL A 68 -36.38 -5.08 -16.32
CA VAL A 68 -36.68 -3.69 -15.92
C VAL A 68 -35.42 -2.83 -15.94
N LEU A 69 -34.39 -3.18 -15.18
CA LEU A 69 -33.18 -2.34 -15.11
C LEU A 69 -32.38 -2.33 -16.42
N ALA A 70 -32.25 -3.46 -17.10
CA ALA A 70 -31.47 -3.53 -18.33
C ALA A 70 -32.10 -2.75 -19.51
N PRO A 71 -33.41 -2.84 -19.80
CA PRO A 71 -34.01 -2.00 -20.84
C PRO A 71 -34.05 -0.51 -20.45
N VAL A 72 -34.31 -0.19 -19.18
CA VAL A 72 -34.27 1.20 -18.71
C VAL A 72 -32.85 1.76 -18.80
N GLY A 73 -31.85 1.00 -18.36
CA GLY A 73 -30.43 1.36 -18.46
C GLY A 73 -29.97 1.54 -19.89
N ARG A 74 -30.37 0.65 -20.81
CA ARG A 74 -30.10 0.81 -22.25
C ARG A 74 -30.82 2.03 -22.84
N GLY A 75 -32.04 2.32 -22.40
CA GLY A 75 -32.77 3.52 -22.82
C GLY A 75 -32.08 4.80 -22.39
N ILE A 76 -31.64 4.87 -21.12
CA ILE A 76 -30.89 6.00 -20.58
C ILE A 76 -29.53 6.14 -21.29
N ALA A 77 -28.82 5.04 -21.53
CA ALA A 77 -27.54 5.06 -22.24
C ALA A 77 -27.70 5.58 -23.68
N ARG A 78 -28.71 5.11 -24.42
CA ARG A 78 -29.04 5.60 -25.76
C ARG A 78 -29.39 7.09 -25.76
N MET A 79 -30.15 7.54 -24.76
CA MET A 79 -30.49 8.96 -24.62
C MET A 79 -29.24 9.80 -24.31
N ALA A 80 -28.37 9.32 -23.43
CA ALA A 80 -27.11 9.98 -23.11
C ALA A 80 -26.17 10.06 -24.32
N GLU A 81 -26.07 8.98 -25.11
CA GLU A 81 -25.32 8.96 -26.37
C GLU A 81 -25.90 9.94 -27.39
N ALA A 82 -27.22 9.99 -27.53
CA ALA A 82 -27.90 10.92 -28.42
C ALA A 82 -27.64 12.37 -28.02
N VAL A 83 -27.75 12.68 -26.73
CA VAL A 83 -27.45 14.01 -26.17
C VAL A 83 -25.97 14.35 -26.33
N ALA A 84 -25.06 13.42 -26.08
CA ALA A 84 -23.62 13.64 -26.27
C ALA A 84 -23.27 13.89 -27.74
N THR A 85 -23.88 13.14 -28.65
CA THR A 85 -23.69 13.32 -30.10
C THR A 85 -24.25 14.65 -30.57
N ALA A 86 -25.44 15.03 -30.09
CA ALA A 86 -26.06 16.33 -30.37
C ALA A 86 -25.20 17.47 -29.81
N ALA A 87 -24.73 17.36 -28.57
CA ALA A 87 -23.84 18.35 -27.94
C ALA A 87 -22.51 18.46 -28.69
N TRP A 88 -21.93 17.34 -29.13
CA TRP A 88 -20.71 17.31 -29.93
C TRP A 88 -20.91 18.01 -31.28
N TRP A 89 -22.01 17.72 -31.97
CA TRP A 89 -22.36 18.40 -33.23
C TRP A 89 -22.60 19.88 -33.02
N LEU A 90 -23.29 20.27 -31.95
CA LEU A 90 -23.51 21.67 -31.58
C LEU A 90 -22.17 22.38 -31.33
N CYS A 91 -21.28 21.74 -30.58
CA CYS A 91 -19.95 22.26 -30.29
C CYS A 91 -19.13 22.43 -31.58
N LYS A 92 -19.17 21.44 -32.48
CA LYS A 92 -18.54 21.52 -33.80
C LYS A 92 -19.18 22.63 -34.65
N ALA A 93 -20.50 22.75 -34.66
CA ALA A 93 -21.23 23.76 -35.43
C ALA A 93 -21.00 25.19 -34.91
N VAL A 94 -20.86 25.38 -33.60
CA VAL A 94 -20.70 26.71 -32.98
C VAL A 94 -19.23 27.13 -32.90
N LEU A 95 -18.31 26.20 -32.61
CA LEU A 95 -16.89 26.54 -32.45
C LEU A 95 -16.09 26.29 -33.72
N TYR A 96 -16.23 25.10 -34.31
CA TYR A 96 -15.35 24.69 -35.41
C TYR A 96 -15.74 25.33 -36.73
N TRP A 97 -17.02 25.30 -37.12
CA TRP A 97 -17.47 25.86 -38.40
C TRP A 97 -17.28 27.37 -38.52
N PRO A 98 -17.61 28.21 -37.51
CA PRO A 98 -17.41 29.65 -37.60
C PRO A 98 -15.93 30.01 -37.59
N TRP A 99 -15.12 29.27 -36.83
CA TRP A 99 -13.67 29.44 -36.85
C TRP A 99 -13.05 29.05 -38.20
N LEU A 100 -13.48 27.93 -38.78
CA LEU A 100 -13.03 27.50 -40.10
C LEU A 100 -13.46 28.49 -41.19
N GLY A 101 -14.68 29.02 -41.08
CA GLY A 101 -15.19 30.10 -41.94
C GLY A 101 -14.36 31.37 -41.79
N LEU A 102 -14.14 31.83 -40.56
CA LEU A 102 -13.31 32.99 -40.25
C LEU A 102 -11.88 32.80 -40.80
N TRP A 103 -11.29 31.62 -40.60
CA TRP A 103 -9.96 31.32 -41.10
C TRP A 103 -9.92 31.37 -42.63
N ARG A 104 -10.86 30.69 -43.30
CA ARG A 104 -10.84 30.54 -44.75
C ARG A 104 -11.28 31.80 -45.50
N TYR A 105 -12.21 32.58 -44.94
CA TYR A 105 -12.79 33.76 -45.59
C TYR A 105 -12.24 35.09 -45.10
N VAL A 106 -11.71 35.16 -43.87
CA VAL A 106 -11.17 36.41 -43.32
C VAL A 106 -9.66 36.33 -43.19
N VAL A 107 -9.13 35.35 -42.46
CA VAL A 107 -7.69 35.31 -42.14
C VAL A 107 -6.84 35.01 -43.37
N VAL A 108 -7.19 33.99 -44.15
CA VAL A 108 -6.44 33.64 -45.37
C VAL A 108 -6.46 34.80 -46.38
N PRO A 109 -7.61 35.41 -46.72
CA PRO A 109 -7.63 36.56 -47.62
C PRO A 109 -6.91 37.77 -47.06
N LEU A 110 -7.05 38.09 -45.77
CA LEU A 110 -6.28 39.17 -45.15
C LEU A 110 -4.78 38.91 -45.25
N ALA A 111 -4.31 37.73 -44.87
CA ALA A 111 -2.88 37.40 -44.89
C ALA A 111 -2.33 37.48 -46.32
N VAL A 112 -3.09 37.00 -47.30
CA VAL A 112 -2.69 37.09 -48.70
C VAL A 112 -2.68 38.54 -49.18
N HIS A 113 -3.70 39.35 -48.89
CA HIS A 113 -3.81 40.71 -49.43
C HIS A 113 -2.94 41.73 -48.66
N LEU A 114 -2.77 41.59 -47.35
CA LEU A 114 -1.96 42.51 -46.54
C LEU A 114 -0.48 42.14 -46.51
N ILE A 115 -0.12 40.86 -46.64
CA ILE A 115 1.26 40.43 -46.42
C ILE A 115 1.84 39.83 -47.69
N ALA A 116 1.18 38.81 -48.26
CA ALA A 116 1.73 38.12 -49.42
C ALA A 116 1.74 38.98 -50.68
N ALA A 117 0.68 39.76 -50.93
CA ALA A 117 0.58 40.61 -52.11
C ALA A 117 1.57 41.79 -52.07
N PRO A 118 1.75 42.53 -50.95
CA PRO A 118 2.77 43.57 -50.86
C PRO A 118 4.19 42.99 -50.88
N ALA A 119 4.42 41.84 -50.24
CA ALA A 119 5.72 41.17 -50.29
C ALA A 119 6.06 40.69 -51.71
N ALA A 120 5.09 40.14 -52.43
CA ALA A 120 5.25 39.72 -53.82
C ALA A 120 5.46 40.92 -54.77
N TRP A 121 4.74 42.02 -54.54
CA TRP A 121 4.95 43.27 -55.27
C TRP A 121 6.35 43.83 -55.00
N LEU A 122 6.79 43.91 -53.75
CA LEU A 122 8.13 44.37 -53.37
C LEU A 122 9.22 43.48 -53.98
N TYR A 123 9.03 42.17 -53.97
CA TYR A 123 9.95 41.23 -54.61
C TYR A 123 10.06 41.47 -56.12
N ARG A 124 8.93 41.62 -56.82
CA ARG A 124 8.91 41.84 -58.27
C ARG A 124 9.43 43.22 -58.67
N THR A 125 9.04 44.26 -57.94
CA THR A 125 9.30 45.65 -58.29
C THR A 125 10.66 46.14 -57.78
N VAL A 126 11.18 45.59 -56.67
CA VAL A 126 12.43 46.07 -56.06
C VAL A 126 13.53 45.03 -56.16
N LEU A 127 13.32 43.81 -55.65
CA LEU A 127 14.39 42.80 -55.64
C LEU A 127 14.75 42.27 -57.02
N THR A 128 13.78 42.09 -57.91
CA THR A 128 14.04 41.55 -59.25
C THR A 128 14.84 42.52 -60.13
N PRO A 129 14.52 43.83 -60.23
CA PRO A 129 15.35 44.76 -60.97
C PRO A 129 16.69 45.03 -60.28
N LEU A 130 16.77 45.05 -58.94
CA LEU A 130 18.06 45.14 -58.23
C LEU A 130 18.95 43.93 -58.53
N GLY A 131 18.42 42.70 -58.50
CA GLY A 131 19.17 41.49 -58.83
C GLY A 131 19.67 41.50 -60.27
N ARG A 132 18.83 41.92 -61.22
CA ARG A 132 19.24 42.07 -62.63
C ARG A 132 20.23 43.21 -62.85
N GLY A 133 20.10 44.31 -62.10
CA GLY A 133 21.02 45.45 -62.13
C GLY A 133 22.40 45.09 -61.57
N LEU A 134 22.45 44.41 -60.42
CA LEU A 134 23.66 43.86 -59.81
C LEU A 134 24.33 42.81 -60.70
N ALA A 135 23.56 41.90 -61.31
CA ALA A 135 24.10 40.89 -62.23
C ALA A 135 24.70 41.53 -63.48
N ARG A 136 24.05 42.55 -64.05
CA ARG A 136 24.60 43.32 -65.19
C ARG A 136 25.82 44.13 -64.78
N GLY A 137 25.80 44.75 -63.61
CA GLY A 137 26.95 45.47 -63.05
C GLY A 137 28.16 44.56 -62.81
N ALA A 138 27.93 43.39 -62.22
CA ALA A 138 28.94 42.37 -62.00
C ALA A 138 29.47 41.79 -63.32
N ALA A 139 28.61 41.55 -64.31
CA ALA A 139 29.01 41.09 -65.64
C ALA A 139 29.80 42.17 -66.40
N TRP A 140 29.41 43.43 -66.28
CA TRP A 140 30.16 44.57 -66.82
C TRP A 140 31.54 44.69 -66.16
N LEU A 141 31.60 44.63 -64.82
CA LEU A 141 32.86 44.65 -64.06
C LEU A 141 33.76 43.46 -64.42
N TYR A 142 33.19 42.27 -64.54
CA TYR A 142 33.91 41.06 -64.91
C TYR A 142 34.48 41.15 -66.33
N SER A 143 33.68 41.58 -67.29
CA SER A 143 34.10 41.71 -68.68
C SER A 143 35.09 42.85 -68.92
N ARG A 144 34.98 43.97 -68.18
CA ARG A 144 35.80 45.17 -68.39
C ARG A 144 37.07 45.22 -67.53
N LEU A 145 37.07 44.60 -66.34
CA LEU A 145 38.24 44.57 -65.45
C LEU A 145 38.87 43.18 -65.35
N LEU A 146 38.12 42.13 -65.02
CA LEU A 146 38.71 40.79 -64.81
C LEU A 146 39.16 40.11 -66.11
N ALA A 147 38.39 40.23 -67.18
CA ALA A 147 38.72 39.58 -68.46
C ALA A 147 39.99 40.14 -69.15
N PRO A 148 40.32 41.45 -69.10
CA PRO A 148 41.62 41.95 -69.57
C PRO A 148 42.75 41.65 -68.59
N LEU A 149 42.51 41.74 -67.26
CA LEU A 149 43.54 41.39 -66.26
C LEU A 149 43.93 39.91 -66.32
N GLY A 150 43.00 38.98 -66.54
CA GLY A 150 43.30 37.55 -66.66
C GLY A 150 44.06 37.17 -67.93
N ARG A 151 43.84 37.89 -69.03
CA ARG A 151 44.60 37.69 -70.28
C ARG A 151 46.00 38.31 -70.21
N GLY A 152 46.13 39.50 -69.61
CA GLY A 152 47.42 40.15 -69.41
C GLY A 152 48.32 39.41 -68.42
N THR A 153 47.78 38.97 -67.29
CA THR A 153 48.53 38.26 -66.24
C THR A 153 48.96 36.86 -66.67
N ARG A 154 48.17 36.13 -67.47
CA ARG A 154 48.55 34.80 -67.98
C ARG A 154 49.71 34.85 -68.98
N LEU A 155 49.73 35.86 -69.86
CA LEU A 155 50.79 36.05 -70.84
C LEU A 155 52.08 36.57 -70.19
N THR A 156 51.94 37.49 -69.23
CA THR A 156 53.10 38.00 -68.45
C THR A 156 53.64 36.94 -67.48
N LEU A 157 52.80 36.15 -66.81
CA LEU A 157 53.26 35.01 -66.00
C LEU A 157 54.00 33.99 -66.87
N TRP A 158 53.51 33.63 -68.05
CA TRP A 158 54.23 32.68 -68.91
C TRP A 158 55.59 33.23 -69.39
N ALA A 159 55.63 34.48 -69.83
CA ALA A 159 56.85 35.14 -70.31
C ALA A 159 57.87 35.41 -69.18
N VAL A 160 57.40 35.66 -67.95
CA VAL A 160 58.26 36.00 -66.80
C VAL A 160 58.63 34.78 -65.94
N LEU A 161 57.79 33.74 -65.85
CA LEU A 161 58.12 32.55 -65.03
C LEU A 161 58.91 31.48 -65.80
N VAL A 162 58.58 31.22 -67.07
CA VAL A 162 59.13 30.05 -67.78
C VAL A 162 60.45 30.39 -68.47
N TRP A 163 60.53 31.62 -69.00
CA TRP A 163 61.63 32.04 -69.87
C TRP A 163 62.90 32.45 -69.12
N PRO A 164 62.85 33.15 -67.96
CA PRO A 164 64.05 33.55 -67.22
C PRO A 164 64.60 32.46 -66.29
N TRP A 165 63.74 31.63 -65.70
CA TRP A 165 64.14 30.60 -64.72
C TRP A 165 64.92 29.43 -65.36
N THR A 166 64.63 29.12 -66.62
CA THR A 166 65.41 28.16 -67.43
C THR A 166 66.82 28.68 -67.75
N ALA A 167 67.00 29.98 -67.89
CA ALA A 167 68.30 30.61 -68.14
C ALA A 167 69.13 30.85 -66.87
N LEU A 168 68.49 31.19 -65.75
CA LEU A 168 69.18 31.62 -64.52
C LEU A 168 69.67 30.46 -63.65
N TRP A 169 68.95 29.33 -63.60
CA TRP A 169 69.31 28.14 -62.81
C TRP A 169 70.68 27.56 -63.22
N ARG A 170 71.04 27.72 -64.49
CA ARG A 170 72.25 27.16 -65.09
C ARG A 170 73.52 28.00 -64.86
N TYR A 171 73.39 29.25 -64.40
CA TYR A 171 74.52 30.20 -64.35
C TYR A 171 74.69 30.98 -63.02
N VAL A 172 73.69 31.07 -62.13
CA VAL A 172 73.76 32.00 -60.97
C VAL A 172 73.45 31.37 -59.60
N VAL A 173 72.72 30.26 -59.52
CA VAL A 173 72.12 29.78 -58.25
C VAL A 173 73.11 29.11 -57.29
N VAL A 174 74.19 28.48 -57.80
CA VAL A 174 75.13 27.70 -56.98
C VAL A 174 76.03 28.54 -56.05
N PRO A 175 76.58 29.71 -56.43
CA PRO A 175 77.54 30.42 -55.59
C PRO A 175 76.91 31.32 -54.53
N LEU A 176 75.65 31.77 -54.72
CA LEU A 176 75.03 32.82 -53.89
C LEU A 176 74.40 32.28 -52.59
N ALA A 177 74.23 30.95 -52.48
CA ALA A 177 73.53 30.31 -51.36
C ALA A 177 74.24 30.44 -49.99
N SER A 178 75.54 30.73 -49.93
CA SER A 178 76.28 30.86 -48.66
C SER A 178 76.13 32.24 -47.99
N GLY A 179 75.73 33.28 -48.73
CA GLY A 179 75.65 34.65 -48.21
C GLY A 179 74.33 35.01 -47.54
N ALA A 180 73.23 34.35 -47.89
CA ALA A 180 71.88 34.80 -47.52
C ALA A 180 71.44 34.42 -46.09
N TYR A 181 72.16 33.54 -45.39
CA TYR A 181 71.81 33.13 -44.01
C TYR A 181 71.86 34.30 -43.01
N ARG A 182 72.70 35.32 -43.24
CA ARG A 182 72.86 36.48 -42.34
C ARG A 182 71.80 37.58 -42.50
N TYR A 183 71.10 37.66 -43.63
CA TYR A 183 70.14 38.75 -43.91
C TYR A 183 68.66 38.31 -43.89
N VAL A 184 68.38 37.01 -43.77
CA VAL A 184 67.02 36.45 -43.88
C VAL A 184 66.34 36.19 -42.53
N LEU A 185 67.06 35.83 -41.46
CA LEU A 185 66.40 35.31 -40.25
C LEU A 185 65.72 36.39 -39.39
N THR A 186 66.23 37.62 -39.42
CA THR A 186 65.79 38.73 -38.55
C THR A 186 64.51 39.45 -38.99
N PRO A 187 64.23 39.71 -40.29
CA PRO A 187 62.94 40.27 -40.70
C PRO A 187 61.76 39.30 -40.53
N LEU A 188 62.04 37.99 -40.49
CA LEU A 188 61.03 36.93 -40.34
C LEU A 188 60.33 36.93 -38.96
N GLY A 189 60.99 37.42 -37.91
CA GLY A 189 60.39 37.53 -36.57
C GLY A 189 59.32 38.63 -36.45
N HIS A 190 59.46 39.72 -37.20
CA HIS A 190 58.51 40.85 -37.15
C HIS A 190 57.30 40.65 -38.07
N ALA A 191 57.47 39.96 -39.21
CA ALA A 191 56.37 39.61 -40.10
C ALA A 191 55.40 38.58 -39.47
N LEU A 192 55.91 37.64 -38.66
CA LEU A 192 55.11 36.58 -38.05
C LEU A 192 54.17 37.10 -36.95
N THR A 193 54.55 38.16 -36.24
CA THR A 193 53.74 38.76 -35.15
C THR A 193 52.64 39.68 -35.68
N TRP A 194 52.85 40.35 -36.82
CA TRP A 194 51.79 41.11 -37.52
C TRP A 194 50.77 40.17 -38.19
N MET A 195 51.22 39.05 -38.76
CA MET A 195 50.33 38.00 -39.27
C MET A 195 49.47 37.38 -38.14
N GLY A 196 50.05 37.18 -36.95
CA GLY A 196 49.34 36.67 -35.77
C GLY A 196 48.26 37.61 -35.23
N ARG A 197 48.50 38.94 -35.25
CA ARG A 197 47.49 39.94 -34.85
C ARG A 197 46.36 40.10 -35.87
N GLY A 198 46.67 40.04 -37.16
CA GLY A 198 45.65 40.04 -38.22
C GLY A 198 44.75 38.81 -38.18
N LEU A 199 45.33 37.63 -37.98
CA LEU A 199 44.59 36.37 -37.87
C LEU A 199 43.75 36.29 -36.59
N ALA A 200 44.22 36.86 -35.47
CA ALA A 200 43.45 36.95 -34.23
C ALA A 200 42.27 37.93 -34.34
N TRP A 201 42.39 39.03 -35.10
CA TRP A 201 41.29 39.97 -35.33
C TRP A 201 40.22 39.38 -36.26
N LEU A 202 40.65 38.68 -37.32
CA LEU A 202 39.76 37.87 -38.18
C LEU A 202 39.07 36.75 -37.40
N GLY A 203 39.80 36.04 -36.54
CA GLY A 203 39.25 34.99 -35.68
C GLY A 203 38.23 35.52 -34.67
N LYS A 204 38.48 36.69 -34.06
CA LYS A 204 37.52 37.35 -33.16
C LYS A 204 36.29 37.86 -33.90
N GLY A 205 36.44 38.39 -35.12
CA GLY A 205 35.33 38.81 -35.97
C GLY A 205 34.43 37.64 -36.39
N LEU A 206 35.03 36.51 -36.79
CA LEU A 206 34.31 35.28 -37.12
C LEU A 206 33.62 34.65 -35.91
N ALA A 207 34.28 34.62 -34.75
CA ALA A 207 33.69 34.10 -33.52
C ALA A 207 32.52 34.95 -33.02
N ALA A 208 32.64 36.29 -33.08
CA ALA A 208 31.57 37.20 -32.72
C ALA A 208 30.39 37.11 -33.69
N GLY A 209 30.65 37.00 -35.00
CA GLY A 209 29.63 36.78 -36.01
C GLY A 209 28.89 35.46 -35.82
N LEU A 210 29.62 34.37 -35.56
CA LEU A 210 29.03 33.05 -35.31
C LEU A 210 28.20 33.02 -34.03
N MET A 211 28.65 33.71 -32.97
CA MET A 211 27.87 33.84 -31.74
C MET A 211 26.60 34.68 -31.93
N TRP A 212 26.63 35.76 -32.72
CA TRP A 212 25.45 36.56 -33.01
C TRP A 212 24.41 35.79 -33.83
N VAL A 213 24.86 35.06 -34.85
CA VAL A 213 24.00 34.19 -35.66
C VAL A 213 23.44 33.04 -34.82
N GLY A 214 24.28 32.40 -34.00
CA GLY A 214 23.84 31.34 -33.09
C GLY A 214 22.81 31.83 -32.08
N LYS A 215 23.02 33.00 -31.49
CA LYS A 215 22.09 33.59 -30.50
C LYS A 215 20.78 34.04 -31.15
N GLY A 216 20.83 34.57 -32.37
CA GLY A 216 19.66 34.87 -33.19
C GLY A 216 18.85 33.61 -33.53
N LEU A 217 19.53 32.53 -33.91
CA LEU A 217 18.90 31.24 -34.19
C LEU A 217 18.26 30.63 -32.95
N VAL A 218 18.96 30.60 -31.82
CA VAL A 218 18.43 30.07 -30.55
C VAL A 218 17.24 30.90 -30.06
N THR A 219 17.34 32.23 -30.11
CA THR A 219 16.25 33.12 -29.69
C THR A 219 15.04 32.97 -30.61
N GLY A 220 15.28 32.85 -31.93
CA GLY A 220 14.26 32.56 -32.92
C GLY A 220 13.58 31.23 -32.66
N LEU A 221 14.34 30.16 -32.42
CA LEU A 221 13.83 28.82 -32.16
C LEU A 221 13.05 28.76 -30.84
N MET A 222 13.52 29.46 -29.80
CA MET A 222 12.81 29.60 -28.53
C MET A 222 11.50 30.39 -28.69
N TRP A 223 11.50 31.48 -29.45
CA TRP A 223 10.30 32.26 -29.70
C TRP A 223 9.28 31.47 -30.51
N LEU A 224 9.73 30.74 -31.53
CA LEU A 224 8.90 29.85 -32.34
C LEU A 224 8.33 28.70 -31.49
N GLY A 225 9.15 28.05 -30.65
CA GLY A 225 8.67 27.05 -29.70
C GLY A 225 7.66 27.62 -28.69
N LYS A 226 7.92 28.83 -28.17
CA LYS A 226 7.02 29.49 -27.22
C LYS A 226 5.68 29.85 -27.86
N VAL A 227 5.69 30.42 -29.06
CA VAL A 227 4.46 30.83 -29.76
C VAL A 227 3.70 29.64 -30.33
N LEU A 228 4.40 28.64 -30.87
CA LEU A 228 3.78 27.50 -31.53
C LEU A 228 3.33 26.41 -30.55
N VAL A 229 4.07 26.23 -29.44
CA VAL A 229 3.79 25.14 -28.48
C VAL A 229 3.27 25.71 -27.18
N VAL A 230 4.00 26.64 -26.55
CA VAL A 230 3.68 27.08 -25.18
C VAL A 230 2.40 27.90 -25.13
N ILE A 231 2.18 28.85 -26.03
CA ILE A 231 0.97 29.69 -26.03
C ILE A 231 -0.29 28.83 -26.28
N PRO A 232 -0.34 27.95 -27.31
CA PRO A 232 -1.47 27.04 -27.52
C PRO A 232 -1.65 26.06 -26.36
N ALA A 233 -0.56 25.52 -25.80
CA ALA A 233 -0.64 24.61 -24.66
C ALA A 233 -1.17 25.30 -23.39
N VAL A 234 -0.75 26.54 -23.11
CA VAL A 234 -1.25 27.33 -21.97
C VAL A 234 -2.70 27.73 -22.19
N PHE A 235 -3.09 28.06 -23.43
CA PHE A 235 -4.47 28.34 -23.77
C PHE A 235 -5.35 27.09 -23.58
N LEU A 236 -4.92 25.94 -24.08
CA LEU A 236 -5.60 24.65 -23.91
C LEU A 236 -5.68 24.26 -22.42
N TYR A 237 -4.61 24.50 -21.66
CA TYR A 237 -4.59 24.27 -20.22
C TYR A 237 -5.62 25.14 -19.48
N ARG A 238 -5.65 26.45 -19.73
CA ARG A 238 -6.56 27.37 -19.04
C ARG A 238 -8.01 27.20 -19.45
N TRP A 239 -8.29 26.97 -20.73
CA TRP A 239 -9.65 26.96 -21.26
C TRP A 239 -10.29 25.57 -21.34
N VAL A 240 -9.49 24.50 -21.34
CA VAL A 240 -10.01 23.13 -21.43
C VAL A 240 -9.61 22.34 -20.19
N LEU A 241 -8.33 22.27 -19.86
CA LEU A 241 -7.86 21.39 -18.79
C LEU A 241 -8.25 21.87 -17.39
N ALA A 242 -8.23 23.18 -17.13
CA ALA A 242 -8.64 23.76 -15.85
C ALA A 242 -10.16 23.62 -15.59
N PRO A 243 -11.07 23.88 -16.54
CA PRO A 243 -12.49 23.58 -16.33
C PRO A 243 -12.77 22.08 -16.23
N VAL A 244 -12.12 21.26 -17.07
CA VAL A 244 -12.24 19.79 -16.98
C VAL A 244 -11.76 19.27 -15.63
N GLY A 245 -10.63 19.78 -15.12
CA GLY A 245 -10.10 19.43 -13.80
C GLY A 245 -11.04 19.83 -12.66
N ARG A 246 -11.68 21.01 -12.75
CA ARG A 246 -12.71 21.43 -11.79
C ARG A 246 -13.94 20.51 -11.83
N VAL A 247 -14.41 20.16 -13.03
CA VAL A 247 -15.55 19.24 -13.19
C VAL A 247 -15.19 17.84 -12.66
N LEU A 248 -14.00 17.32 -12.98
CA LEU A 248 -13.52 16.04 -12.43
C LEU A 248 -13.40 16.07 -10.90
N ALA A 249 -12.94 17.19 -10.33
CA ALA A 249 -12.83 17.33 -8.88
C ALA A 249 -14.21 17.34 -8.20
N VAL A 250 -15.20 17.98 -8.81
CA VAL A 250 -16.59 17.93 -8.32
C VAL A 250 -17.13 16.51 -8.42
N ILE A 251 -17.00 15.85 -9.57
CA ILE A 251 -17.45 14.46 -9.77
C ILE A 251 -16.77 13.51 -8.78
N GLY A 252 -15.46 13.64 -8.60
CA GLY A 252 -14.70 12.84 -7.64
C GLY A 252 -15.14 13.06 -6.20
N ARG A 253 -15.50 14.30 -5.82
CA ARG A 253 -16.03 14.62 -4.50
C ARG A 253 -17.41 13.99 -4.29
N GLU A 254 -18.32 14.12 -5.26
CA GLU A 254 -19.66 13.52 -5.19
C GLU A 254 -19.61 11.98 -5.11
N ILE A 255 -18.71 11.34 -5.88
CA ILE A 255 -18.49 9.89 -5.79
C ILE A 255 -17.92 9.50 -4.43
N GLY A 256 -16.99 10.29 -3.89
CA GLY A 256 -16.43 10.08 -2.55
C GLY A 256 -17.50 10.14 -1.46
N ASP A 257 -18.35 11.17 -1.50
CA ASP A 257 -19.45 11.33 -0.55
C ASP A 257 -20.47 10.19 -0.66
N ALA A 258 -20.82 9.78 -1.88
CA ALA A 258 -21.70 8.64 -2.11
C ALA A 258 -21.11 7.32 -1.57
N LEU A 259 -19.80 7.09 -1.75
CA LEU A 259 -19.11 5.91 -1.22
C LEU A 259 -19.06 5.91 0.31
N VAL A 260 -18.84 7.08 0.94
CA VAL A 260 -18.84 7.21 2.41
C VAL A 260 -20.23 6.91 2.98
N VAL A 261 -21.29 7.39 2.33
CA VAL A 261 -22.67 7.08 2.73
C VAL A 261 -22.95 5.58 2.58
N ALA A 262 -22.57 4.98 1.46
CA ALA A 262 -22.72 3.55 1.24
C ALA A 262 -21.96 2.72 2.30
N TRP A 263 -20.74 3.15 2.65
CA TRP A 263 -19.93 2.51 3.68
C TRP A 263 -20.55 2.61 5.08
N ARG A 264 -21.14 3.77 5.43
CA ARG A 264 -21.90 3.91 6.69
C ARG A 264 -23.09 2.98 6.74
N VAL A 265 -23.85 2.89 5.65
CA VAL A 265 -25.02 1.97 5.56
C VAL A 265 -24.57 0.52 5.71
N ALA A 266 -23.47 0.12 5.06
CA ALA A 266 -22.88 -1.20 5.22
C ALA A 266 -22.44 -1.47 6.67
N GLY A 267 -21.89 -0.47 7.37
CA GLY A 267 -21.55 -0.56 8.79
C GLY A 267 -22.76 -0.79 9.70
N TYR A 268 -23.86 -0.05 9.48
CA TYR A 268 -25.11 -0.28 10.23
C TYR A 268 -25.69 -1.67 9.97
N LEU A 269 -25.64 -2.14 8.71
CA LEU A 269 -26.13 -3.45 8.35
C LEU A 269 -25.28 -4.56 8.97
N SER A 270 -23.96 -4.42 8.98
CA SER A 270 -23.04 -5.36 9.63
C SER A 270 -23.26 -5.45 11.15
N LEU A 271 -23.50 -4.33 11.81
CA LEU A 271 -23.82 -4.29 13.24
C LEU A 271 -25.18 -4.94 13.54
N ALA A 272 -26.18 -4.73 12.68
CA ALA A 272 -27.49 -5.36 12.81
C ALA A 272 -27.38 -6.89 12.65
N VAL A 273 -26.65 -7.35 11.63
CA VAL A 273 -26.40 -8.78 11.39
C VAL A 273 -25.60 -9.40 12.53
N GLY A 274 -24.55 -8.74 13.00
CA GLY A 274 -23.75 -9.22 14.13
C GLY A 274 -24.55 -9.32 15.43
N ARG A 275 -25.47 -8.37 15.68
CA ARG A 275 -26.35 -8.38 16.86
C ARG A 275 -27.41 -9.47 16.77
N ALA A 276 -27.97 -9.70 15.58
CA ALA A 276 -28.87 -10.82 15.31
C ALA A 276 -28.17 -12.18 15.48
N LEU A 277 -26.94 -12.31 14.97
CA LEU A 277 -26.15 -13.53 15.09
C LEU A 277 -25.77 -13.81 16.55
N LYS A 278 -25.37 -12.78 17.30
CA LYS A 278 -25.09 -12.89 18.73
C LYS A 278 -26.33 -13.29 19.52
N TRP A 279 -27.49 -12.71 19.22
CA TRP A 279 -28.76 -13.08 19.85
C TRP A 279 -29.11 -14.54 19.56
N LEU A 280 -28.97 -14.97 18.31
CA LEU A 280 -29.23 -16.34 17.90
C LEU A 280 -28.29 -17.32 18.59
N ALA A 281 -26.97 -17.04 18.62
CA ALA A 281 -25.99 -17.85 19.31
C ALA A 281 -26.26 -17.94 20.83
N TRP A 282 -26.66 -16.83 21.46
CA TRP A 282 -27.01 -16.83 22.87
C TRP A 282 -28.28 -17.64 23.17
N ASN A 283 -29.28 -17.56 22.29
CA ASN A 283 -30.54 -18.25 22.52
C ASN A 283 -30.45 -19.76 22.19
N LEU A 284 -29.67 -20.15 21.17
CA LEU A 284 -29.49 -21.56 20.78
C LEU A 284 -28.45 -22.30 21.61
N LEU A 285 -27.33 -21.66 21.98
CA LEU A 285 -26.24 -22.33 22.71
C LEU A 285 -26.13 -21.82 24.13
N GLY A 286 -26.06 -20.50 24.32
CA GLY A 286 -25.79 -19.90 25.64
C GLY A 286 -26.84 -20.23 26.69
N ARG A 287 -28.12 -20.08 26.37
CA ARG A 287 -29.25 -20.38 27.25
C ARG A 287 -29.31 -21.86 27.66
N PRO A 288 -29.28 -22.85 26.74
CA PRO A 288 -29.31 -24.25 27.14
C PRO A 288 -28.04 -24.68 27.87
N LEU A 289 -26.85 -24.19 27.51
CA LEU A 289 -25.62 -24.49 28.26
C LEU A 289 -25.70 -23.97 29.70
N ARG A 290 -26.23 -22.76 29.89
CA ARG A 290 -26.35 -22.16 31.23
C ARG A 290 -27.38 -22.89 32.08
N TRP A 291 -28.49 -23.33 31.47
CA TRP A 291 -29.47 -24.18 32.14
C TRP A 291 -28.85 -25.53 32.52
N PHE A 292 -28.15 -26.19 31.60
CA PHE A 292 -27.48 -27.47 31.86
C PHE A 292 -26.40 -27.36 32.96
N TYR A 293 -25.60 -26.30 32.94
CA TYR A 293 -24.61 -26.06 33.99
C TYR A 293 -25.28 -25.87 35.36
N ARG A 294 -26.38 -25.10 35.41
CA ARG A 294 -27.06 -24.80 36.67
C ARG A 294 -27.87 -25.97 37.21
N GLU A 295 -28.61 -26.68 36.35
CA GLU A 295 -29.53 -27.75 36.75
C GLU A 295 -28.89 -29.13 36.78
N VAL A 296 -27.76 -29.34 36.09
CA VAL A 296 -27.12 -30.67 36.01
C VAL A 296 -25.73 -30.64 36.63
N CYS A 297 -24.84 -29.75 36.18
CA CYS A 297 -23.47 -29.73 36.70
C CYS A 297 -23.39 -29.30 38.18
N THR A 298 -24.26 -28.38 38.60
CA THR A 298 -24.26 -27.87 39.98
C THR A 298 -24.72 -28.94 40.99
N PRO A 299 -25.89 -29.61 40.82
CA PRO A 299 -26.29 -30.67 41.75
C PRO A 299 -25.39 -31.90 41.68
N VAL A 300 -24.91 -32.29 40.49
CA VAL A 300 -23.92 -33.40 40.38
C VAL A 300 -22.62 -33.03 41.09
N GLY A 301 -22.16 -31.78 40.98
CA GLY A 301 -21.00 -31.29 41.73
C GLY A 301 -21.20 -31.36 43.25
N HIS A 302 -22.40 -31.04 43.74
CA HIS A 302 -22.75 -31.20 45.16
C HIS A 302 -22.76 -32.66 45.59
N VAL A 303 -23.39 -33.55 44.82
CA VAL A 303 -23.44 -34.99 45.14
C VAL A 303 -22.05 -35.61 45.13
N VAL A 304 -21.20 -35.31 44.14
CA VAL A 304 -19.82 -35.82 44.11
C VAL A 304 -19.00 -35.29 45.29
N ARG A 305 -19.18 -34.01 45.65
CA ARG A 305 -18.47 -33.41 46.78
C ARG A 305 -18.92 -33.99 48.12
N ASP A 306 -20.20 -34.24 48.30
CA ASP A 306 -20.75 -34.67 49.57
C ASP A 306 -20.72 -36.20 49.75
N ALA A 307 -20.90 -36.99 48.68
CA ALA A 307 -20.94 -38.45 48.72
C ALA A 307 -19.57 -39.13 48.52
N LEU A 308 -18.65 -38.55 47.74
CA LEU A 308 -17.31 -39.11 47.55
C LEU A 308 -16.25 -38.38 48.38
N TRP A 309 -16.20 -37.05 48.29
CA TRP A 309 -15.06 -36.30 48.80
C TRP A 309 -15.05 -36.16 50.32
N ARG A 310 -16.21 -35.92 50.93
CA ARG A 310 -16.33 -35.84 52.40
C ARG A 310 -16.01 -37.15 53.12
N PRO A 311 -16.55 -38.33 52.73
CA PRO A 311 -16.20 -39.58 53.40
C PRO A 311 -14.75 -39.98 53.16
N ALA A 312 -14.22 -39.83 51.94
CA ALA A 312 -12.80 -40.11 51.67
C ALA A 312 -11.86 -39.25 52.52
N LYS A 313 -12.19 -37.96 52.71
CA LYS A 313 -11.41 -37.06 53.57
C LYS A 313 -11.46 -37.46 55.05
N LYS A 314 -12.60 -37.96 55.55
CA LYS A 314 -12.71 -38.44 56.93
C LYS A 314 -11.87 -39.69 57.15
N VAL A 315 -11.98 -40.67 56.26
CA VAL A 315 -11.19 -41.91 56.30
C VAL A 315 -9.69 -41.58 56.24
N ALA A 316 -9.25 -40.73 55.30
CA ALA A 316 -7.84 -40.34 55.19
C ALA A 316 -7.29 -39.64 56.44
N VAL A 317 -8.10 -38.79 57.08
CA VAL A 317 -7.70 -38.08 58.30
C VAL A 317 -7.63 -39.04 59.50
N GLU A 318 -8.54 -40.01 59.61
CA GLU A 318 -8.51 -41.04 60.66
C GLU A 318 -7.32 -42.00 60.48
N THR A 319 -7.08 -42.50 59.26
CA THR A 319 -5.90 -43.32 58.95
C THR A 319 -4.61 -42.54 59.22
N GLY A 320 -4.56 -41.26 58.87
CA GLY A 320 -3.40 -40.40 59.12
C GLY A 320 -3.13 -40.13 60.60
N ARG A 321 -4.16 -40.13 61.46
CA ARG A 321 -4.00 -40.04 62.93
C ARG A 321 -3.54 -41.36 63.52
N ALA A 322 -4.10 -42.49 63.09
CA ALA A 322 -3.71 -43.82 63.54
C ALA A 322 -2.23 -44.13 63.21
N VAL A 323 -1.79 -43.79 61.98
CA VAL A 323 -0.39 -43.93 61.56
C VAL A 323 0.53 -43.03 62.39
N ARG A 324 0.13 -41.79 62.67
CA ARG A 324 0.92 -40.89 63.53
C ARG A 324 1.05 -41.39 64.96
N ALA A 325 0.00 -41.95 65.53
CA ALA A 325 0.03 -42.55 66.86
C ALA A 325 0.96 -43.78 66.89
N ALA A 326 0.88 -44.66 65.89
CA ALA A 326 1.77 -45.81 65.75
C ALA A 326 3.24 -45.41 65.54
N LEU A 327 3.48 -44.33 64.79
CA LEU A 327 4.83 -43.81 64.57
C LEU A 327 5.40 -43.16 65.85
N ALA A 328 4.56 -42.49 66.63
CA ALA A 328 4.95 -41.91 67.90
C ALA A 328 5.34 -43.01 68.90
N SER A 329 4.54 -44.08 69.02
CA SER A 329 4.86 -45.22 69.88
C SER A 329 6.14 -45.93 69.44
N ALA A 330 6.33 -46.14 68.13
CA ALA A 330 7.57 -46.73 67.59
C ALA A 330 8.80 -45.84 67.81
N ARG A 331 8.64 -44.51 67.73
CA ARG A 331 9.73 -43.57 68.01
C ARG A 331 10.10 -43.57 69.48
N GLU A 332 9.12 -43.77 70.36
CA GLU A 332 9.33 -43.82 71.80
C GLU A 332 10.01 -45.12 72.24
N THR A 333 9.67 -46.26 71.61
CA THR A 333 10.39 -47.52 71.81
C THR A 333 11.84 -47.43 71.32
N VAL A 334 12.11 -46.81 70.17
CA VAL A 334 13.48 -46.59 69.70
C VAL A 334 14.27 -45.66 70.64
N ARG A 335 13.64 -44.61 71.16
CA ARG A 335 14.29 -43.70 72.14
C ARG A 335 14.55 -44.38 73.48
N ARG A 336 13.70 -45.30 73.91
CA ARG A 336 13.94 -46.13 75.10
C ARG A 336 15.08 -47.11 74.84
N ALA A 337 14.99 -47.92 73.78
CA ALA A 337 16.04 -48.87 73.40
C ALA A 337 17.42 -48.19 73.20
N ARG A 338 17.46 -46.99 72.61
CA ARG A 338 18.70 -46.21 72.48
C ARG A 338 19.22 -45.72 73.83
N ARG A 339 18.34 -45.26 74.73
CA ARG A 339 18.74 -44.86 76.09
C ARG A 339 19.23 -46.08 76.87
N ASP A 340 18.53 -47.20 76.82
CA ASP A 340 18.90 -48.43 77.53
C ASP A 340 20.23 -49.00 77.00
N ALA A 341 20.44 -49.00 75.68
CA ALA A 341 21.72 -49.38 75.07
C ALA A 341 22.84 -48.39 75.45
N TRP A 342 22.56 -47.09 75.50
CA TRP A 342 23.53 -46.09 75.95
C TRP A 342 23.87 -46.24 77.43
N HIS A 343 22.86 -46.49 78.28
CA HIS A 343 23.05 -46.72 79.71
C HIS A 343 23.78 -48.03 79.99
N ALA A 344 23.58 -49.07 79.18
CA ALA A 344 24.31 -50.34 79.26
C ALA A 344 25.77 -50.20 78.79
N LEU A 345 26.05 -49.33 77.82
CA LEU A 345 27.40 -49.10 77.29
C LEU A 345 28.25 -48.15 78.16
N VAL A 346 27.61 -47.22 78.88
CA VAL A 346 28.34 -46.18 79.65
C VAL A 346 28.49 -46.53 81.13
N GLY A 347 27.86 -47.59 81.64
CA GLY A 347 28.09 -48.04 83.01
C GLY A 347 27.58 -47.05 84.06
N GLY A 348 26.27 -47.09 84.30
CA GLY A 348 25.54 -46.77 85.53
C GLY A 348 25.95 -45.57 86.41
N GLU A 349 25.17 -44.48 86.33
CA GLU A 349 24.92 -43.63 87.49
C GLU A 349 23.53 -43.90 88.07
N ARG A 350 23.47 -43.98 89.41
CA ARG A 350 22.29 -44.25 90.24
C ARG A 350 21.20 -43.22 89.98
N GLN A 351 19.97 -43.72 89.95
CA GLN A 351 18.72 -42.95 89.86
C GLN A 351 18.68 -41.86 90.94
N PRO A 352 18.46 -40.58 90.58
CA PRO A 352 18.06 -39.58 91.56
C PRO A 352 16.63 -39.89 92.03
N GLU A 353 16.52 -40.13 93.33
CA GLU A 353 15.29 -40.31 94.08
C GLU A 353 14.32 -39.14 93.81
N PRO A 354 13.09 -39.38 93.31
CA PRO A 354 12.11 -38.31 93.15
C PRO A 354 11.56 -37.92 94.53
N VAL A 355 12.13 -36.83 95.06
CA VAL A 355 11.56 -36.08 96.18
C VAL A 355 10.11 -35.71 95.84
N ASN A 356 9.19 -36.11 96.72
CA ASN A 356 7.76 -35.81 96.64
C ASN A 356 7.50 -34.30 96.76
N ALA A 357 7.36 -33.61 95.63
CA ALA A 357 6.85 -32.24 95.58
C ALA A 357 5.40 -32.22 95.10
N ILE A 358 4.52 -32.29 96.10
CA ILE A 358 3.16 -31.73 96.24
C ILE A 358 2.50 -31.10 95.00
N ARG A 359 1.33 -31.66 94.69
CA ARG A 359 0.20 -31.12 93.91
C ARG A 359 0.05 -29.59 94.06
N GLY A 360 0.43 -28.85 93.02
CA GLY A 360 0.27 -27.40 92.92
C GLY A 360 -0.51 -26.98 91.67
N GLN A 361 -1.81 -26.82 91.85
CA GLN A 361 -2.68 -25.80 91.28
C GLN A 361 -2.57 -25.39 89.79
N ALA A 362 -3.70 -25.59 89.11
CA ALA A 362 -4.09 -24.99 87.85
C ALA A 362 -3.83 -23.47 87.75
N ARG A 363 -3.29 -23.03 86.60
CA ARG A 363 -3.58 -21.72 86.01
C ARG A 363 -4.45 -21.93 84.78
N ASN A 364 -5.76 -21.83 85.00
CA ASN A 364 -6.74 -21.62 83.93
C ASN A 364 -6.60 -20.17 83.45
N LEU A 365 -6.26 -19.98 82.18
CA LEU A 365 -6.49 -18.72 81.47
C LEU A 365 -7.39 -19.03 80.28
N GLY A 366 -8.55 -18.38 80.24
CA GLY A 366 -9.36 -18.23 79.03
C GLY A 366 -10.51 -19.22 78.87
N GLY A 367 -11.47 -19.20 79.81
CA GLY A 367 -12.81 -19.70 79.54
C GLY A 367 -13.58 -18.73 78.63
N ALA A 368 -14.24 -19.26 77.61
CA ALA A 368 -15.55 -18.80 77.13
C ALA A 368 -16.15 -19.92 76.26
N ALA A 369 -16.84 -20.84 76.93
CA ALA A 369 -17.83 -21.70 76.29
C ALA A 369 -19.08 -20.86 75.92
N PRO A 370 -19.88 -21.30 74.94
CA PRO A 370 -20.95 -20.52 74.33
C PRO A 370 -22.24 -20.58 75.15
N GLN A 371 -22.86 -19.42 75.39
CA GLN A 371 -24.18 -19.34 76.02
C GLN A 371 -25.32 -19.33 74.99
N GLN A 372 -26.28 -20.20 75.29
CA GLN A 372 -27.57 -20.39 74.65
C GLN A 372 -28.56 -19.26 75.03
N THR A 373 -29.40 -18.91 74.04
CA THR A 373 -30.84 -18.56 74.11
C THR A 373 -31.37 -17.31 74.87
N LEU A 374 -32.28 -16.63 74.14
CA LEU A 374 -33.46 -15.82 74.56
C LEU A 374 -33.26 -14.27 74.74
N PRO A 375 -34.32 -13.44 74.70
CA PRO A 375 -34.68 -12.59 73.54
C PRO A 375 -34.84 -11.08 73.87
N GLY A 376 -34.98 -10.23 72.86
CA GLY A 376 -35.53 -8.86 73.00
C GLY A 376 -35.98 -8.37 71.61
N MET A 377 -37.26 -8.11 71.32
CA MET A 377 -38.16 -7.03 71.78
C MET A 377 -37.64 -5.62 71.46
N VAL A 378 -38.56 -4.85 70.82
CA VAL A 378 -38.60 -3.40 70.55
C VAL A 378 -37.87 -2.95 69.25
N ALA A 379 -38.44 -2.26 68.27
CA ALA A 379 -39.74 -1.59 68.01
C ALA A 379 -40.08 -1.78 66.51
N GLU A 380 -41.32 -2.04 66.09
CA GLU A 380 -42.41 -1.08 65.81
C GLU A 380 -42.07 0.11 64.89
N ALA A 381 -43.06 0.44 64.05
CA ALA A 381 -43.13 1.51 63.03
C ALA A 381 -42.50 1.16 61.66
N GLU A 382 -43.16 1.25 60.51
CA GLU A 382 -44.45 1.86 60.17
C GLU A 382 -44.92 1.25 58.83
N ILE A 383 -46.22 0.96 58.80
CA ILE A 383 -46.96 0.71 57.58
C ILE A 383 -47.25 2.10 56.98
N SER A 384 -46.85 2.35 55.74
CA SER A 384 -47.47 3.43 54.96
C SER A 384 -47.68 2.98 53.51
N PRO A 385 -48.95 2.86 53.07
CA PRO A 385 -49.28 2.52 51.70
C PRO A 385 -49.41 3.82 50.89
N HIS A 386 -48.61 3.99 49.85
CA HIS A 386 -48.89 5.06 48.88
C HIS A 386 -49.57 4.52 47.64
N LYS A 387 -50.89 4.67 47.65
CA LYS A 387 -51.80 4.58 46.51
C LYS A 387 -52.13 6.00 46.08
N ARG A 388 -52.12 6.19 44.75
CA ARG A 388 -52.87 7.15 43.92
C ARG A 388 -52.42 8.61 43.86
N GLY A 389 -52.40 9.08 42.62
CA GLY A 389 -52.33 10.46 42.15
C GLY A 389 -52.11 10.42 40.65
#